data_AF-A0A7S0UZX7-F1
#
_entry.id   AF-A0A7S0UZX7-F1
#
_cell.length_a   1.000
_cell.length_b   1.000
_cell.length_c   1.000
_cell.angle_alpha   90.00
_cell.angle_beta   90.00
_cell.angle_gamma   90.00
#
_symmetry.space_group_name_H-M   'P 1'
#
loop_
_entity.id
_entity.type
_entity.pdbx_description
1 polymer ?
#
loop_
_entity_poly.entity_id
_entity_poly.type
_entity_poly.pdbx_seq_one_letter_code
_entity_poly.pdbx_strand_id
1 'polypeptide(L)'
;MGAEVDTTISGRVGRMWKAAYSTGFWLFVLTNSACMFPFAVSIWALTAPFDKKKVVLHQFTCFWASVYTWINPLWPVTVRGLENMQPDTAYVMVSNHLSTLDILVMYRIFRHFKWVSKLENFRV
;
A
#
# COMPACT_ATOMS: atom_id res chain seq x y z
N MET A 1 -13.70 44.40 -3.61
CA MET A 1 -14.53 43.64 -2.65
C MET A 1 -15.03 42.29 -3.23
N GLY A 2 -15.33 42.15 -4.53
CA GLY A 2 -15.78 40.86 -5.11
C GLY A 2 -14.71 39.77 -5.28
N ALA A 3 -13.46 40.12 -5.65
CA ALA A 3 -12.40 39.14 -5.91
C ALA A 3 -11.87 38.41 -4.64
N GLU A 4 -11.93 39.07 -3.48
CA GLU A 4 -11.50 38.50 -2.18
C GLU A 4 -12.52 37.50 -1.62
N VAL A 5 -13.81 37.74 -1.84
CA VAL A 5 -14.89 36.82 -1.45
C VAL A 5 -14.84 35.56 -2.31
N ASP A 6 -14.60 35.70 -3.62
CA ASP A 6 -14.57 34.57 -4.57
C ASP A 6 -13.37 33.63 -4.33
N THR A 7 -12.20 34.21 -4.04
CA THR A 7 -11.01 33.43 -3.63
C THR A 7 -11.21 32.73 -2.28
N THR A 8 -11.91 33.35 -1.33
CA THR A 8 -12.22 32.76 -0.03
C THR A 8 -13.22 31.60 -0.13
N ILE A 9 -14.25 31.74 -0.95
CA ILE A 9 -15.25 30.69 -1.19
C ILE A 9 -14.63 29.51 -1.96
N SER A 10 -13.87 29.79 -3.03
CA SER A 10 -13.10 28.78 -3.77
C SER A 10 -12.12 28.04 -2.84
N GLY A 11 -11.43 28.76 -1.96
CA GLY A 11 -10.55 28.17 -0.95
C GLY A 11 -11.28 27.29 0.07
N ARG A 12 -12.49 27.68 0.51
CA ARG A 12 -13.29 26.89 1.46
C ARG A 12 -13.85 25.62 0.80
N VAL A 13 -14.39 25.73 -0.40
CA VAL A 13 -14.89 24.59 -1.19
C VAL A 13 -13.75 23.61 -1.49
N GLY A 14 -12.57 24.10 -1.88
CA GLY A 14 -11.40 23.26 -2.10
C GLY A 14 -10.93 22.51 -0.84
N ARG A 15 -11.00 23.14 0.35
CA ARG A 15 -10.71 22.46 1.61
C ARG A 15 -11.74 21.38 1.94
N MET A 16 -13.02 21.65 1.73
CA MET A 16 -14.10 20.69 1.97
C MET A 16 -13.96 19.46 1.06
N TRP A 17 -13.62 19.66 -0.22
CA TRP A 17 -13.36 18.54 -1.15
C TRP A 17 -12.17 17.69 -0.74
N LYS A 18 -11.06 18.31 -0.34
CA LYS A 18 -9.88 17.58 0.16
C LYS A 18 -10.21 16.77 1.41
N ALA A 19 -10.98 17.36 2.33
CA ALA A 19 -11.43 16.67 3.53
C ALA A 19 -12.34 15.48 3.19
N ALA A 20 -13.37 15.69 2.36
CA ALA A 20 -14.28 14.63 1.94
C ALA A 20 -13.55 13.48 1.23
N TYR A 21 -12.63 13.80 0.32
CA TYR A 21 -11.79 12.81 -0.36
C TYR A 21 -10.92 12.03 0.62
N SER A 22 -10.22 12.74 1.51
CA SER A 22 -9.36 12.12 2.53
C SER A 22 -10.16 11.19 3.45
N THR A 23 -11.29 11.66 3.96
CA THR A 23 -12.19 10.87 4.80
C THR A 23 -12.69 9.64 4.06
N GLY A 24 -13.15 9.79 2.82
CA GLY A 24 -13.59 8.67 1.98
C GLY A 24 -12.48 7.65 1.74
N PHE A 25 -11.26 8.12 1.46
CA PHE A 25 -10.09 7.28 1.26
C PHE A 25 -9.73 6.49 2.53
N TRP A 26 -9.71 7.14 3.71
CA TRP A 26 -9.41 6.45 4.97
C TRP A 26 -10.49 5.45 5.38
N LEU A 27 -11.77 5.77 5.15
CA LEU A 27 -12.87 4.82 5.35
C LEU A 27 -12.69 3.61 4.42
N PHE A 28 -12.37 3.84 3.15
CA PHE A 28 -12.07 2.77 2.21
C PHE A 28 -10.90 1.89 2.69
N VAL A 29 -9.78 2.49 3.14
CA VAL A 29 -8.63 1.75 3.67
C VAL A 29 -9.03 0.90 4.88
N LEU A 30 -9.80 1.47 5.81
CA LEU A 30 -10.25 0.77 7.01
C LEU A 30 -11.15 -0.41 6.66
N THR A 31 -12.19 -0.18 5.84
CA THR A 31 -13.13 -1.23 5.43
C THR A 31 -12.44 -2.32 4.61
N ASN A 32 -11.61 -1.94 3.64
CA ASN A 32 -10.84 -2.89 2.85
C ASN A 32 -9.91 -3.73 3.76
N SER A 33 -9.24 -3.10 4.71
CA SER A 33 -8.37 -3.81 5.65
C SER A 33 -9.12 -4.79 6.54
N ALA A 34 -10.27 -4.37 7.08
CA ALA A 34 -11.13 -5.22 7.88
C ALA A 34 -11.65 -6.44 7.08
N CYS A 35 -11.94 -6.26 5.79
CA CYS A 35 -12.36 -7.36 4.91
C CYS A 35 -11.21 -8.28 4.50
N MET A 36 -10.06 -7.73 4.13
CA MET A 36 -8.92 -8.51 3.61
C MET A 36 -8.18 -9.29 4.71
N PHE A 37 -8.19 -8.81 5.94
CA PHE A 37 -7.51 -9.46 7.06
C PHE A 37 -8.01 -10.90 7.32
N PRO A 38 -9.34 -11.18 7.42
CA PRO A 38 -9.85 -12.55 7.47
C PRO A 38 -9.35 -13.44 6.34
N PHE A 39 -9.32 -12.96 5.09
CA PHE A 39 -8.78 -13.73 3.96
C PHE A 39 -7.29 -14.02 4.12
N ALA A 40 -6.50 -13.07 4.60
CA ALA A 40 -5.07 -13.27 4.90
C ALA A 40 -4.89 -14.37 5.96
N VAL A 41 -5.68 -14.34 7.03
CA VAL A 41 -5.66 -15.34 8.10
C VAL A 41 -6.08 -16.71 7.56
N SER A 42 -7.12 -16.79 6.74
CA SER A 42 -7.54 -18.03 6.10
C SER A 42 -6.46 -18.61 5.19
N ILE A 43 -5.85 -17.79 4.33
CA ILE A 43 -4.72 -18.22 3.47
C ILE A 43 -3.59 -18.74 4.36
N TRP A 44 -3.19 -17.98 5.38
CA TRP A 44 -2.16 -18.42 6.31
C TRP A 44 -2.48 -19.75 6.96
N ALA A 45 -3.70 -19.93 7.50
CA ALA A 45 -4.10 -21.15 8.19
C ALA A 45 -4.10 -22.36 7.25
N LEU A 46 -4.58 -22.18 6.02
CA LEU A 46 -4.63 -23.23 5.00
C LEU A 46 -3.24 -23.59 4.47
N THR A 47 -2.34 -22.62 4.32
CA THR A 47 -1.00 -22.84 3.76
C THR A 47 0.08 -23.10 4.81
N ALA A 48 -0.19 -22.84 6.10
CA ALA A 48 0.78 -23.01 7.19
C ALA A 48 1.47 -24.39 7.24
N PRO A 49 0.79 -25.52 6.97
CA PRO A 49 1.44 -26.83 7.03
C PRO A 49 2.54 -27.07 5.98
N PHE A 50 2.47 -26.40 4.82
CA PHE A 50 3.35 -26.67 3.67
C PHE A 50 4.10 -25.45 3.11
N ASP A 51 3.56 -24.23 3.21
CA ASP A 51 4.21 -22.99 2.78
C ASP A 51 4.93 -22.28 3.93
N LYS A 52 6.04 -22.88 4.40
CA LYS A 52 6.85 -22.33 5.50
C LYS A 52 7.39 -20.92 5.21
N LYS A 53 7.60 -20.58 3.94
CA LYS A 53 8.12 -19.27 3.49
C LYS A 53 7.01 -18.21 3.34
N LYS A 54 5.73 -18.61 3.45
CA LYS A 54 4.55 -17.76 3.30
C LYS A 54 4.51 -17.09 1.92
N VAL A 55 4.91 -17.80 0.87
CA VAL A 55 4.93 -17.30 -0.51
C VAL A 55 3.53 -16.93 -0.98
N VAL A 56 2.54 -17.80 -0.75
CA VAL A 56 1.15 -17.56 -1.16
C VAL A 56 0.56 -16.37 -0.41
N LEU A 57 0.75 -16.34 0.90
CA LEU A 57 0.31 -15.22 1.73
C LEU A 57 0.96 -13.90 1.29
N HIS A 58 2.25 -13.91 0.96
CA HIS A 58 2.95 -12.70 0.48
C HIS A 58 2.39 -12.23 -0.87
N GLN A 59 2.07 -13.13 -1.80
CA GLN A 59 1.42 -12.74 -3.07
C GLN A 59 0.04 -12.14 -2.84
N PHE A 60 -0.73 -12.67 -1.88
CA PHE A 60 -1.97 -12.04 -1.44
C PHE A 60 -1.73 -10.66 -0.83
N THR A 61 -0.71 -10.49 0.00
CA THR A 61 -0.33 -9.17 0.53
C THR A 61 0.08 -8.20 -0.58
N CYS A 62 0.81 -8.67 -1.60
CA CYS A 62 1.15 -7.87 -2.78
C CYS A 62 -0.11 -7.37 -3.49
N PHE A 63 -1.06 -8.27 -3.72
CA PHE A 63 -2.36 -7.95 -4.31
C PHE A 63 -3.11 -6.91 -3.46
N TRP A 64 -3.28 -7.18 -2.17
CA TRP A 64 -3.99 -6.31 -1.25
C TRP A 64 -3.38 -4.90 -1.20
N ALA A 65 -2.06 -4.77 -1.01
CA ALA A 65 -1.40 -3.47 -1.01
C ALA A 65 -1.54 -2.74 -2.34
N SER A 66 -1.54 -3.46 -3.47
CA SER A 66 -1.69 -2.89 -4.81
C SER A 66 -3.08 -2.28 -5.05
N VAL A 67 -4.14 -2.84 -4.45
CA VAL A 67 -5.52 -2.34 -4.57
C VAL A 67 -5.61 -0.85 -4.24
N TYR A 68 -4.90 -0.39 -3.22
CA TYR A 68 -4.91 1.03 -2.81
C TYR A 68 -4.39 1.97 -3.90
N THR A 69 -3.34 1.55 -4.63
CA THR A 69 -2.77 2.34 -5.73
C THR A 69 -3.48 2.12 -7.07
N TRP A 70 -4.14 0.99 -7.26
CA TRP A 70 -4.92 0.72 -8.47
C TRP A 70 -6.23 1.50 -8.51
N ILE A 71 -6.91 1.60 -7.37
CA ILE A 71 -8.23 2.26 -7.29
C ILE A 71 -8.09 3.77 -7.15
N ASN A 72 -7.00 4.27 -6.55
CA ASN A 72 -6.79 5.69 -6.37
C ASN A 72 -6.16 6.33 -7.63
N PRO A 73 -6.92 7.11 -8.44
CA PRO A 73 -6.41 7.70 -9.67
C PRO A 73 -5.36 8.79 -9.42
N LEU A 74 -5.25 9.31 -8.20
CA LEU A 74 -4.27 10.32 -7.84
C LEU A 74 -2.88 9.73 -7.57
N TRP A 75 -2.76 8.41 -7.45
CA TRP A 75 -1.50 7.71 -7.15
C TRP A 75 -1.12 6.70 -8.25
N PRO A 76 -0.88 7.16 -9.49
CA PRO A 76 -0.47 6.27 -10.56
C PRO A 76 0.90 5.65 -10.26
N VAL A 77 0.99 4.32 -10.33
CA VAL A 77 2.25 3.58 -10.15
C VAL A 77 2.62 2.85 -11.42
N THR A 78 3.77 3.22 -11.99
CA THR A 78 4.41 2.50 -13.09
C THR A 78 5.64 1.78 -12.57
N VAL A 79 5.71 0.46 -12.80
CA VAL A 79 6.89 -0.35 -12.47
C VAL A 79 7.67 -0.62 -13.76
N ARG A 80 8.98 -0.42 -13.74
CA ARG A 80 9.89 -0.65 -14.87
C ARG A 80 11.08 -1.48 -14.43
N GLY A 81 11.69 -2.25 -15.33
CA GLY A 81 12.91 -3.00 -15.03
C GLY A 81 12.68 -4.30 -14.24
N LEU A 82 11.45 -4.83 -14.19
CA LEU A 82 11.15 -6.11 -13.55
C LEU A 82 11.84 -7.28 -14.26
N GLU A 83 12.08 -7.13 -15.57
CA GLU A 83 12.82 -8.04 -16.43
C GLU A 83 14.29 -8.19 -16.03
N ASN A 84 14.86 -7.22 -15.32
CA ASN A 84 16.24 -7.30 -14.81
C ASN A 84 16.36 -8.19 -13.56
N MET A 85 15.23 -8.57 -12.95
CA MET A 85 15.22 -9.48 -11.80
C MET A 85 15.23 -10.93 -12.28
N GLN A 86 16.37 -11.60 -12.11
CA GLN A 86 16.51 -13.01 -12.42
C GLN A 86 15.71 -13.86 -11.43
N PRO A 87 15.05 -14.93 -11.89
CA PRO A 87 14.42 -15.90 -11.00
C PRO A 87 15.46 -16.55 -10.10
N ASP A 88 15.02 -17.03 -8.94
CA ASP A 88 15.83 -17.79 -7.97
C ASP A 88 17.12 -17.13 -7.48
N THR A 89 17.23 -15.81 -7.68
CA THR A 89 18.37 -15.00 -7.24
C THR A 89 17.99 -14.15 -6.03
N ALA A 90 18.85 -14.13 -5.02
CA ALA A 90 18.64 -13.31 -3.83
C ALA A 90 19.04 -11.84 -4.11
N TYR A 91 18.17 -10.91 -3.71
CA TYR A 91 18.38 -9.47 -3.88
C TYR A 91 18.21 -8.72 -2.57
N VAL A 92 19.01 -7.68 -2.39
CA VAL A 92 18.75 -6.63 -1.38
C VAL A 92 18.15 -5.44 -2.12
N MET A 93 16.85 -5.21 -1.93
CA MET A 93 16.17 -4.06 -2.53
C MET A 93 16.42 -2.82 -1.68
N VAL A 94 17.07 -1.82 -2.28
CA VAL A 94 17.35 -0.53 -1.64
C VAL A 94 16.49 0.53 -2.33
N SER A 95 15.73 1.29 -1.54
CA SER A 95 14.92 2.40 -2.01
C SER A 95 15.26 3.67 -1.23
N ASN A 96 15.04 4.83 -1.84
CA ASN A 96 14.90 6.05 -1.08
C ASN A 96 13.60 5.98 -0.25
N HIS A 97 13.53 6.74 0.84
CA HIS A 97 12.34 6.80 1.68
C HIS A 97 11.73 8.20 1.63
N LEU A 98 10.48 8.30 1.15
CA LEU A 98 9.72 9.54 1.04
C LEU A 98 8.48 9.53 1.96
N SER A 99 7.83 8.38 2.12
CA SER A 99 6.53 8.33 2.79
C SER A 99 6.16 6.94 3.31
N THR A 100 5.12 6.85 4.14
CA THR A 100 4.54 5.55 4.53
C THR A 100 3.97 4.78 3.34
N LEU A 101 3.58 5.49 2.26
CA LEU A 101 3.06 4.88 1.04
C LEU A 101 4.11 4.00 0.33
N ASP A 102 5.41 4.22 0.61
CA ASP A 102 6.52 3.46 0.03
C ASP A 102 6.35 1.96 0.25
N ILE A 103 5.79 1.55 1.40
CA ILE A 103 5.48 0.15 1.72
C ILE A 103 4.48 -0.42 0.69
N LEU A 104 3.38 0.29 0.42
CA LEU A 104 2.35 -0.16 -0.53
C LEU A 104 2.90 -0.21 -1.96
N VAL A 105 3.71 0.78 -2.34
CA VAL A 105 4.33 0.85 -3.68
C VAL A 105 5.32 -0.30 -3.88
N MET A 106 6.11 -0.68 -2.89
CA MET A 106 7.04 -1.83 -3.01
C MET A 106 6.33 -3.15 -3.27
N TYR A 107 5.12 -3.34 -2.74
CA TYR A 107 4.31 -4.51 -3.02
C TYR A 107 3.84 -4.62 -4.48
N ARG A 108 3.90 -3.54 -5.28
CA ARG A 108 3.62 -3.56 -6.73
C ARG A 108 4.63 -4.36 -7.55
N ILE A 109 5.75 -4.76 -6.94
CA ILE A 109 6.80 -5.58 -7.57
C ILE A 109 6.37 -7.05 -7.69
N PHE A 110 5.45 -7.53 -6.84
CA PHE A 110 4.97 -8.93 -6.83
C PHE A 110 6.10 -9.99 -6.73
N ARG A 111 7.26 -9.63 -6.19
CA ARG A 111 8.33 -10.57 -5.82
C ARG A 111 8.28 -10.89 -4.33
N HIS A 112 8.69 -12.09 -3.96
CA HIS A 112 8.76 -12.50 -2.56
C HIS A 112 9.96 -11.84 -1.89
N PHE A 113 9.73 -11.11 -0.80
CA PHE A 113 10.78 -10.45 -0.03
C PHE A 113 10.41 -10.33 1.45
N LYS A 114 11.36 -9.90 2.27
CA LYS A 114 11.17 -9.62 3.70
C LYS A 114 11.59 -8.19 4.01
N TRP A 115 10.83 -7.54 4.89
CA TRP A 115 11.16 -6.21 5.38
C TRP A 115 12.24 -6.29 6.45
N VAL A 116 13.19 -5.38 6.38
CA VAL A 116 14.11 -5.11 7.48
C VAL A 116 13.41 -4.15 8.44
N SER A 117 13.34 -4.52 9.72
CA SER A 117 12.74 -3.69 10.76
C SER A 117 13.73 -3.50 11.89
N LYS A 118 13.58 -2.36 12.58
CA LYS A 118 14.33 -2.02 13.78
C LYS A 118 13.96 -2.96 14.92
N LEU A 119 14.93 -3.31 15.77
CA LEU A 119 14.68 -4.21 16.91
C LEU A 119 13.66 -3.60 17.88
N GLU A 120 13.66 -2.27 18.00
CA GLU A 120 12.72 -1.49 18.81
C GLU A 120 11.26 -1.77 18.44
N ASN A 121 10.96 -2.03 17.16
CA ASN A 121 9.60 -2.33 16.70
C ASN A 121 9.07 -3.68 17.23
N PHE A 122 9.92 -4.53 17.79
CA PHE A 122 9.54 -5.81 18.39
C PHE A 122 9.49 -5.76 19.93
N ARG A 123 9.88 -4.62 20.53
CA ARG A 123 9.85 -4.39 21.99
C ARG A 123 8.59 -3.63 22.38
N VAL A 124 7.43 -4.21 22.04
CA VAL A 124 6.12 -3.73 22.48
C VAL A 124 5.81 -4.29 23.86
#